data_AF-A0A661E4V5-F1
#
_entry.id   AF-A0A661E4V5-F1
#
_cell.length_a   1.000
_cell.length_b   1.000
_cell.length_c   1.000
_cell.angle_alpha   90.00
_cell.angle_beta   90.00
_cell.angle_gamma   90.00
#
_symmetry.space_group_name_H-M   'P 1'
#
loop_
_entity.id
_entity.type
_entity.pdbx_description
1 polymer ?
#
loop_
_entity_poly.entity_id
_entity_poly.type
_entity_poly.pdbx_seq_one_letter_code
_entity_poly.pdbx_strand_id
1 'polypeptide(L)' 'MRIGFLINDIETEKAGFTTLRLAMTAVNRGHEVWIMGAGDLAYDADEKIRARARSIAGKKYKTSRTYL' A
#
# COMPACT_ATOMS: atom_id res chain seq x y z
N MET A 1 -10.32 8.46 -4.59
CA MET A 1 -9.09 9.13 -4.11
C MET A 1 -7.92 8.18 -4.27
N ARG A 2 -6.71 8.71 -4.41
CA ARG A 2 -5.46 7.94 -4.37
C ARG A 2 -4.95 7.95 -2.93
N ILE A 3 -4.63 6.78 -2.39
CA ILE A 3 -4.15 6.61 -1.02
C ILE A 3 -2.87 5.77 -1.05
N GLY A 4 -1.78 6.35 -0.53
CA GLY A 4 -0.51 5.65 -0.34
C GLY A 4 -0.38 5.14 1.09
N PHE A 5 -0.06 3.86 1.24
CA PHE A 5 0.31 3.25 2.52
C PHE A 5 1.83 3.03 2.55
N LEU A 6 2.50 3.75 3.45
CA LEU A 6 3.90 3.52 3.76
C LEU A 6 3.98 2.45 4.85
N ILE A 7 4.68 1.35 4.56
CA ILE A 7 4.93 0.27 5.51
C ILE A 7 6.42 0.11 5.76
N ASN A 8 6.76 -0.50 6.89
CA ASN A 8 8.16 -0.63 7.29
C ASN A 8 8.92 -1.57 6.36
N ASP A 9 8.41 -2.79 6.18
CA ASP A 9 8.97 -3.79 5.29
C ASP A 9 7.86 -4.67 4.70
N ILE A 10 7.71 -4.60 3.38
CA ILE A 10 6.69 -5.32 2.61
C ILE A 10 6.82 -6.84 2.80
N GLU A 11 8.04 -7.37 2.88
CA GLU A 11 8.28 -8.81 2.94
C GLU A 11 7.85 -9.42 4.28
N THR A 12 7.72 -8.60 5.33
CA THR A 12 7.35 -9.04 6.68
C THR A 12 5.87 -8.85 7.01
N GLU A 13 5.10 -8.29 6.07
CA GLU A 13 3.68 -8.03 6.27
C GLU A 13 2.89 -9.32 6.48
N LYS A 14 1.90 -9.27 7.38
CA LYS A 14 1.05 -10.42 7.72
C LYS A 14 -0.41 -10.06 7.59
N ALA A 15 -1.19 -11.03 7.11
CA ALA A 15 -2.63 -10.92 7.07
C ALA A 15 -3.16 -10.56 8.46
N GLY A 16 -3.93 -9.46 8.53
CA GLY A 16 -4.53 -8.98 9.77
C GLY A 16 -3.81 -7.79 10.41
N PHE A 17 -2.60 -7.43 9.95
CA PHE A 17 -1.98 -6.16 10.33
C PHE A 17 -2.90 -4.99 9.98
N THR A 18 -2.87 -3.96 10.83
CA THR A 18 -3.79 -2.82 10.73
C THR A 18 -3.64 -2.12 9.38
N THR A 19 -2.41 -1.93 8.90
CA THR A 19 -2.15 -1.25 7.63
C THR A 19 -2.76 -1.99 6.44
N LEU A 20 -2.59 -3.32 6.37
CA LEU A 20 -3.24 -4.17 5.36
C LEU A 20 -4.77 -4.12 5.46
N ARG A 21 -5.33 -4.11 6.67
CA ARG A 21 -6.79 -4.00 6.85
C ARG A 21 -7.33 -2.65 6.37
N LEU A 22 -6.62 -1.56 6.66
CA LEU A 22 -6.98 -0.23 6.17
C LEU A 22 -6.87 -0.14 4.65
N ALA A 23 -5.79 -0.67 4.07
CA ALA A 23 -5.56 -0.70 2.64
C ALA A 23 -6.64 -1.52 1.91
N MET A 24 -6.96 -2.72 2.40
CA MET A 24 -8.07 -3.54 1.89
C MET A 24 -9.42 -2.82 1.99
N THR A 25 -9.69 -2.17 3.13
CA THR A 25 -10.95 -1.43 3.33
C THR A 25 -11.06 -0.24 2.37
N ALA A 26 -9.95 0.46 2.12
CA ALA A 26 -9.90 1.57 1.17
C ALA A 26 -10.18 1.08 -0.26
N VAL A 27 -9.58 -0.02 -0.69
CA VAL A 27 -9.90 -0.67 -1.97
C VAL A 27 -11.39 -1.01 -2.05
N ASN A 28 -11.93 -1.65 -1.02
CA ASN A 28 -13.35 -2.03 -0.96
C ASN A 28 -14.32 -0.85 -1.01
N ARG A 29 -13.85 0.36 -0.71
CA ARG A 29 -14.58 1.64 -0.83
C ARG A 29 -14.37 2.35 -2.17
N GLY A 30 -13.68 1.72 -3.12
CA GLY A 30 -13.42 2.27 -4.45
C GLY A 30 -12.28 3.28 -4.49
N HIS A 31 -11.37 3.25 -3.52
CA HIS A 31 -10.15 4.07 -3.57
C HIS A 31 -9.04 3.36 -4.34
N GLU A 32 -8.19 4.14 -5.00
CA GLU A 32 -6.98 3.66 -5.67
C GLU A 32 -5.87 3.58 -4.62
N VAL A 33 -5.42 2.37 -4.30
CA VAL A 33 -4.49 2.12 -3.20
C VAL A 33 -3.11 1.75 -3.73
N TRP A 34 -2.10 2.37 -3.15
CA TRP A 34 -0.69 2.16 -3.46
C TRP A 34 0.04 1.77 -2.17
N ILE A 35 0.91 0.77 -2.23
CA ILE A 35 1.73 0.29 -1.12
C ILE A 35 3.20 0.51 -1.46
N MET A 36 3.97 1.02 -0.51
CA MET A 36 5.41 1.24 -0.63
C MET A 36 6.09 1.02 0.71
N GLY A 37 7.31 0.49 0.69
CA GLY A 37 8.18 0.38 1.86
C GLY A 37 8.93 1.67 2.15
N ALA A 38 9.48 1.80 3.35
CA ALA A 38 10.38 2.92 3.67
C ALA A 38 11.61 2.96 2.76
N GLY A 39 12.15 1.80 2.40
CA GLY A 39 13.26 1.66 1.45
C GLY A 39 12.91 1.96 -0.01
N ASP A 40 11.63 2.10 -0.35
CA ASP A 40 11.18 2.47 -1.70
C ASP A 40 11.18 4.00 -1.92
N LEU A 41 11.42 4.80 -0.88
CA LEU A 41 11.51 6.25 -0.95
C LEU A 41 12.87 6.72 -1.47
N ALA A 42 12.86 7.71 -2.35
CA ALA A 42 14.05 8.37 -2.85
C ALA A 42 13.89 9.90 -2.76
N TYR A 43 14.94 10.57 -2.28
CA TYR A 43 15.08 12.01 -2.39
C TYR A 43 15.94 12.31 -3.61
N ASP A 44 15.37 13.04 -4.57
CA ASP A 44 16.00 13.27 -5.86
C ASP A 44 16.68 14.65 -5.93
N ALA A 45 17.47 14.89 -6.97
CA ALA A 45 18.25 16.13 -7.13
C ALA A 45 17.38 17.40 -7.30
N ASP A 46 16.09 17.25 -7.63
CA ASP A 46 15.12 18.35 -7.71
C ASP A 46 14.37 18.60 -6.39
N GLU A 47 14.92 18.09 -5.29
CA GLU A 47 14.39 18.23 -3.92
C GLU A 47 13.01 17.61 -3.67
N LYS A 48 12.54 16.74 -4.59
CA LYS A 48 11.28 16.01 -4.42
C LYS A 48 11.50 14.61 -3.87
N ILE A 49 10.57 14.17 -3.02
CA ILE A 49 10.45 12.79 -2.58
C ILE A 49 9.65 12.01 -3.60
N ARG A 50 10.21 10.90 -4.08
CA ARG A 50 9.57 9.93 -4.96
C ARG A 50 9.52 8.57 -4.28
N ALA A 51 8.63 7.70 -4.75
CA ALA A 51 8.50 6.35 -4.21
C ALA A 51 8.27 5.34 -5.32
N ARG A 52 8.88 4.15 -5.21
CA ARG A 52 8.47 3.00 -6.01
C ARG A 52 7.32 2.29 -5.31
N ALA A 53 6.10 2.54 -5.77
CA ALA A 53 4.90 1.93 -5.18
C ALA A 53 4.33 0.81 -6.06
N ARG A 54 3.61 -0.11 -5.42
CA ARG A 54 2.85 -1.19 -6.06
C ARG A 54 1.37 -0.98 -5.81
N SER A 55 0.53 -1.33 -6.78
CA SER A 55 -0.92 -1.34 -6.62
C SER A 55 -1.47 -2.72 -6.95
N ILE A 56 -2.72 -2.96 -6.56
CA ILE A 56 -3.44 -4.21 -6.73
C ILE A 56 -4.54 -4.02 -7.77
N ALA A 57 -4.73 -5.02 -8.64
CA ALA A 57 -5.70 -4.93 -9.73
C ALA A 57 -7.16 -5.21 -9.30
N GLY A 58 -7.37 -5.83 -8.14
CA GLY A 58 -8.71 -6.22 -7.68
C GLY A 58 -9.53 -5.05 -7.15
N LYS A 59 -10.85 -5.13 -7.35
CA LYS A 59 -11.80 -4.09 -6.90
C LYS A 59 -12.38 -4.33 -5.52
N LYS A 60 -12.36 -5.58 -5.03
CA LYS A 60 -12.93 -5.94 -3.72
C LYS A 60 -12.35 -7.24 -3.19
N TYR A 61 -12.07 -7.28 -1.89
CA TYR A 61 -11.49 -8.42 -1.19
C TYR A 61 -12.30 -8.72 0.08
N LYS A 62 -12.56 -10.01 0.34
CA LYS A 62 -13.31 -10.45 1.53
C LYS A 62 -12.42 -10.69 2.75
N THR A 63 -11.15 -11.04 2.55
CA THR A 63 -10.22 -11.35 3.65
C THR A 63 -8.88 -10.68 3.41
N SER A 64 -8.20 -10.33 4.50
CA SER A 64 -6.85 -9.76 4.43
C SER A 64 -5.81 -10.75 3.90
N ARG A 65 -6.08 -12.06 3.95
CA ARG A 65 -5.18 -13.10 3.42
C ARG A 65 -5.24 -13.19 1.89
N THR A 66 -6.39 -12.87 1.29
CA THR A 66 -6.52 -12.77 -0.17
C THR A 66 -6.04 -11.41 -0.69
N TYR A 67 -5.99 -10.41 0.19
CA TYR A 67 -5.54 -9.06 -0.14
C TYR A 67 -4.02 -8.91 -0.12
N LEU A 68 -3.36 -9.51 0.89
CA LEU A 68 -1.90 -9.67 0.94
C LEU A 68 -1.44 -10.61 -0.17
#